data_AF-A0A3C0TR21-F1
#
_entry.id   AF-A0A3C0TR21-F1
#
_cell.length_a   1.000
_cell.length_b   1.000
_cell.length_c   1.000
_cell.angle_alpha   90.00
_cell.angle_beta   90.00
_cell.angle_gamma   90.00
#
_symmetry.space_group_name_H-M   'P 1'
#
loop_
_entity.id
_entity.type
_entity.pdbx_description
1 polymer ?
#
loop_
_entity_poly.entity_id
_entity_poly.type
_entity_poly.pdbx_seq_one_letter_code
_entity_poly.pdbx_strand_id
1 'polypeptide(L)'
;MADRRKTILLSILYAVIITAYGAVVYASGGAEGQEAITFRGDWLPRLVNFGILALFLFIVLRKPARDFFTSRTAEIKKAIEESKEAREQAIKALVDIEQKLKDGEAEAGRMVEDARVRGEKDKEALGEEGARIVQDIQAQAKSGIEMEVEKAKTALSVEASLLAIDLAEGTIKEKMDKKDHERIMKDYISGVGGKK
;
A
#
# COMPACT_ATOMS: atom_id res chain seq x y z
N MET A 1 16.61 35.85 -33.46
CA MET A 1 17.65 35.31 -34.37
C MET A 1 17.17 35.06 -35.81
N ALA A 2 15.85 34.92 -36.07
CA ALA A 2 15.31 34.71 -37.41
C ALA A 2 15.55 35.92 -38.36
N ASP A 3 15.45 37.16 -37.87
CA ASP A 3 15.60 38.36 -38.72
C ASP A 3 17.02 38.61 -39.21
N ARG A 4 18.04 38.26 -38.43
CA ARG A 4 19.44 38.35 -38.89
C ARG A 4 19.78 37.32 -39.97
N ARG A 5 19.20 36.11 -39.90
CA ARG A 5 19.37 35.10 -40.94
C ARG A 5 18.65 35.48 -42.23
N LYS A 6 17.44 36.04 -42.11
CA LYS A 6 16.66 36.56 -43.25
C LYS A 6 17.35 37.75 -43.93
N THR A 7 17.88 38.71 -43.16
CA THR A 7 18.62 39.86 -43.72
C THR A 7 19.93 39.44 -44.39
N ILE A 8 20.63 38.44 -43.86
CA ILE A 8 21.82 37.86 -44.52
C ILE A 8 21.43 37.14 -45.82
N LEU A 9 20.37 36.33 -45.82
CA LEU A 9 19.88 35.65 -47.03
C LEU A 9 19.37 36.64 -48.10
N LEU A 10 18.70 37.72 -47.68
CA LEU A 10 18.28 38.81 -48.56
C LEU A 10 19.48 39.57 -49.13
N SER A 11 20.54 39.79 -48.35
CA SER A 11 21.78 40.41 -48.85
C SER A 11 22.53 39.50 -49.84
N ILE A 12 22.49 38.17 -49.65
CA ILE A 12 23.02 37.18 -50.60
C ILE A 12 22.23 37.25 -51.92
N LEU A 13 20.89 37.21 -51.82
CA LEU A 13 20.02 37.32 -52.99
C LEU A 13 20.27 38.64 -53.74
N TYR A 14 20.40 39.74 -53.01
CA TYR A 14 20.66 41.06 -53.58
C TYR A 14 22.05 41.17 -54.23
N ALA A 15 23.09 40.61 -53.61
CA ALA A 15 24.45 40.56 -54.18
C ALA A 15 24.53 39.67 -55.43
N VAL A 16 23.80 38.54 -55.45
CA VAL A 16 23.67 37.65 -56.61
C VAL A 16 22.89 38.33 -57.74
N ILE A 17 21.83 39.07 -57.41
CA ILE A 17 21.06 39.86 -58.37
C ILE A 17 21.93 40.98 -58.97
N ILE A 18 22.69 41.73 -58.16
CA ILE A 18 23.57 42.79 -58.66
C ILE A 18 24.68 42.24 -59.58
N THR A 19 25.28 41.11 -59.21
CA THR A 19 26.31 40.45 -60.04
C THR A 19 25.72 39.84 -61.32
N ALA A 20 24.50 39.30 -61.27
CA ALA A 20 23.78 38.82 -62.46
C ALA A 20 23.34 39.97 -63.39
N TYR A 21 22.84 41.09 -62.83
CA TYR A 21 22.50 42.28 -63.61
C TYR A 21 23.74 42.92 -64.24
N GLY A 22 24.87 42.96 -63.54
CA GLY A 22 26.15 43.43 -64.11
C GLY A 22 26.59 42.61 -65.32
N ALA A 23 26.42 41.28 -65.27
CA ALA A 23 26.71 40.39 -66.41
C ALA A 23 25.74 40.59 -67.59
N VAL A 24 24.45 40.83 -67.33
CA VAL A 24 23.45 41.09 -68.37
C VAL A 24 23.64 42.46 -69.01
N VAL A 25 23.98 43.51 -68.24
CA VAL A 25 24.24 44.86 -68.76
C VAL A 25 25.50 44.88 -69.64
N TYR A 26 26.54 44.13 -69.26
CA TYR A 26 27.71 43.90 -70.13
C TYR A 26 27.38 43.08 -71.38
N ALA A 27 26.33 42.25 -71.36
CA ALA A 27 25.88 41.47 -72.51
C ALA A 27 24.85 42.20 -73.40
N SER A 28 24.14 43.23 -72.88
CA SER A 28 23.09 43.97 -73.59
C SER A 28 23.52 45.37 -74.07
N GLY A 29 24.68 45.87 -73.64
CA GLY A 29 25.32 47.07 -74.21
C GLY A 29 26.17 46.72 -75.43
N GLY A 30 25.54 46.50 -76.59
CA GLY A 30 26.26 46.13 -77.81
C GLY A 30 26.94 47.32 -78.49
N ALA A 31 28.25 47.21 -78.74
CA ALA A 31 28.86 47.35 -80.07
C ALA A 31 30.38 47.16 -80.02
N GLU A 32 30.88 46.45 -81.03
CA GLU A 32 32.27 46.30 -81.51
C GLU A 32 33.07 45.08 -81.02
N GLY A 33 33.49 44.29 -82.01
CA GLY A 33 34.59 43.34 -81.89
C GLY A 33 34.15 41.89 -81.68
N GLN A 34 34.14 41.13 -82.77
CA GLN A 34 34.39 39.71 -82.74
C GLN A 34 35.83 39.49 -82.23
N GLU A 35 36.08 39.69 -80.93
CA GLU A 35 37.33 39.27 -80.32
C GLU A 35 37.17 37.80 -79.91
N ALA A 36 38.13 36.99 -80.32
CA ALA A 36 38.30 35.65 -79.77
C ALA A 36 38.20 35.74 -78.25
N ILE A 37 37.47 34.82 -77.62
CA ILE A 37 37.38 34.73 -76.17
C ILE A 37 38.81 34.76 -75.60
N THR A 38 39.28 35.92 -75.17
CA THR A 38 40.64 36.08 -74.68
C THR A 38 40.64 35.79 -73.19
N PHE A 39 41.59 34.98 -72.74
CA PHE A 39 41.74 34.63 -71.33
C PHE A 39 41.87 35.88 -70.42
N ARG A 40 42.39 36.98 -70.97
CA ARG A 40 42.69 38.20 -70.22
C ARG A 40 41.53 39.21 -70.18
N GLY A 41 40.68 39.28 -71.21
CA GLY A 41 39.56 40.23 -71.28
C GLY A 41 38.28 39.72 -70.62
N ASP A 42 37.86 38.49 -70.94
CA ASP A 42 36.55 37.96 -70.52
C ASP A 42 36.61 37.01 -69.32
N TRP A 43 37.67 36.19 -69.19
CA TRP A 43 37.75 35.16 -68.15
C TRP A 43 38.24 35.69 -66.81
N LEU A 44 39.22 36.61 -66.83
CA LEU A 44 39.81 37.17 -65.62
C LEU A 44 38.77 37.89 -64.73
N PRO A 45 37.91 38.79 -65.27
CA PRO A 45 36.88 39.46 -64.47
C PRO A 45 35.83 38.48 -63.92
N ARG A 46 35.47 37.45 -64.68
CA ARG A 46 34.53 36.40 -64.23
C ARG A 46 35.12 35.57 -63.09
N LEU A 47 36.40 35.22 -63.17
CA LEU A 47 37.09 34.46 -62.14
C LEU A 47 37.28 35.28 -60.85
N VAL A 48 37.57 36.57 -60.98
CA VAL A 48 37.62 37.52 -59.85
C VAL A 48 36.24 37.65 -59.21
N ASN A 49 35.17 37.81 -59.99
CA ASN A 49 33.80 37.88 -59.48
C ASN A 49 33.39 36.58 -58.75
N PHE A 50 33.71 35.41 -59.33
CA PHE A 50 33.50 34.12 -58.69
C PHE A 50 34.31 33.98 -57.39
N GLY A 51 35.56 34.44 -57.37
CA GLY A 51 36.42 34.45 -56.19
C GLY A 51 35.85 35.32 -55.06
N ILE A 52 35.34 36.51 -55.38
CA ILE A 52 34.68 37.40 -54.42
C ILE A 52 33.42 36.74 -53.86
N LEU A 53 32.59 36.14 -54.71
CA LEU A 53 31.37 35.44 -54.29
C LEU A 53 31.70 34.20 -53.43
N ALA A 54 32.72 33.43 -53.79
CA ALA A 54 33.17 32.28 -53.02
C ALA A 54 33.72 32.69 -51.65
N LEU A 55 34.50 33.78 -51.57
CA LEU A 55 35.02 34.31 -50.31
C LEU A 55 33.89 34.81 -49.39
N PHE A 56 32.92 35.55 -49.97
CA PHE A 56 31.75 36.01 -49.23
C PHE A 56 30.91 34.84 -48.71
N LEU A 57 30.66 33.82 -49.55
CA LEU A 57 29.95 32.61 -49.17
C LEU A 57 30.70 31.85 -48.07
N PHE A 58 32.03 31.73 -48.17
CA PHE A 58 32.85 31.09 -47.14
C PHE A 58 32.73 31.80 -45.78
N ILE A 59 32.79 33.13 -45.76
CA ILE A 59 32.66 33.92 -44.52
C ILE A 59 31.28 33.74 -43.90
N VAL A 60 30.22 33.75 -44.71
CA VAL A 60 28.83 33.60 -44.23
C VAL A 60 28.55 32.18 -43.77
N LEU A 61 29.00 31.15 -44.50
CA LEU A 61 28.66 29.76 -44.25
C LEU A 61 29.49 29.13 -43.12
N ARG A 62 30.70 29.65 -42.86
CA ARG A 62 31.59 29.14 -41.79
C ARG A 62 30.93 29.13 -40.41
N LYS A 63 30.11 30.14 -40.08
CA LYS A 63 29.40 30.22 -38.79
C LYS A 63 28.26 29.17 -38.68
N PRO A 64 27.22 29.17 -39.53
CA PRO A 64 26.12 28.22 -39.42
C PRO A 64 26.55 26.76 -39.62
N ALA A 65 27.56 26.49 -40.46
CA ALA A 65 28.09 25.15 -40.62
C ALA A 65 28.73 24.64 -39.32
N ARG A 66 29.58 25.45 -38.67
CA ARG A 66 30.19 25.10 -37.37
C ARG A 66 29.13 24.93 -36.28
N ASP A 67 28.15 25.84 -36.22
CA ASP A 67 27.09 25.79 -35.21
C ASP A 67 26.21 24.54 -35.39
N PHE A 68 25.94 24.12 -36.64
CA PHE A 68 25.19 22.90 -36.91
C PHE A 68 25.94 21.64 -36.43
N PHE A 69 27.22 21.48 -36.80
CA PHE A 69 27.99 20.32 -36.36
C PHE A 69 28.21 20.29 -34.83
N THR A 70 28.41 21.46 -34.21
CA THR A 70 28.57 21.54 -32.75
C THR A 70 27.27 21.26 -32.01
N SER A 71 26.12 21.77 -32.47
CA SER A 71 24.80 21.45 -31.94
C SER A 71 24.50 19.95 -32.04
N ARG A 72 24.72 19.34 -33.21
CA ARG A 72 24.53 17.89 -33.39
C ARG A 72 25.44 17.06 -32.48
N THR A 73 26.70 17.45 -32.35
CA THR A 73 27.63 16.77 -31.43
C THR A 73 27.18 16.91 -29.97
N ALA A 74 26.69 18.09 -29.59
CA ALA A 74 26.18 18.33 -28.23
C ALA A 74 24.89 17.55 -27.95
N GLU A 75 23.95 17.49 -28.90
CA GLU A 75 22.73 16.68 -28.82
C GLU A 75 23.05 15.20 -28.63
N ILE A 76 23.97 14.65 -29.43
CA ILE A 76 24.37 13.24 -29.33
C ILE A 76 25.05 12.97 -27.98
N LYS A 77 25.97 13.83 -27.55
CA LYS A 77 26.61 13.69 -26.24
C LYS A 77 25.60 13.74 -25.10
N LYS A 78 24.65 14.67 -25.17
CA LYS A 78 23.57 14.79 -24.19
C LYS A 78 22.70 13.53 -24.16
N ALA A 79 22.27 13.03 -25.31
CA ALA A 79 21.47 11.81 -25.39
C ALA A 79 22.21 10.57 -24.85
N ILE A 80 23.52 10.46 -25.09
CA ILE A 80 24.35 9.39 -24.52
C ILE A 80 24.43 9.53 -23.00
N GLU A 81 24.64 10.74 -22.49
CA GLU A 81 24.74 10.97 -21.05
C GLU A 81 23.41 10.70 -20.34
N GLU A 82 22.31 11.20 -20.88
CA GLU A 82 20.95 10.92 -20.38
C GLU A 82 20.65 9.42 -20.40
N SER A 83 21.06 8.71 -21.46
CA SER A 83 20.89 7.25 -21.53
C SER A 83 21.71 6.51 -20.48
N LYS A 84 22.94 6.95 -20.21
CA LYS A 84 23.79 6.38 -19.15
C LYS A 84 23.19 6.65 -17.78
N GLU A 85 22.76 7.87 -17.52
CA GLU A 85 22.15 8.25 -16.25
C GLU A 85 20.86 7.47 -16.01
N ALA A 86 19.98 7.38 -17.02
CA ALA A 86 18.77 6.58 -16.93
C ALA A 86 19.07 5.10 -16.67
N ARG A 87 20.12 4.54 -17.30
CA ARG A 87 20.55 3.17 -17.05
C ARG A 87 21.07 2.99 -15.64
N GLU A 88 21.87 3.92 -15.13
CA GLU A 88 22.40 3.86 -13.76
C GLU A 88 21.29 3.98 -12.72
N GLN A 89 20.33 4.89 -12.93
CA GLN A 89 19.15 5.02 -12.08
C GLN A 89 18.30 3.75 -12.11
N ALA A 90 18.10 3.14 -13.28
CA ALA A 90 17.38 1.87 -13.40
C ALA A 90 18.08 0.72 -12.67
N ILE A 91 19.42 0.64 -12.76
CA ILE A 91 20.20 -0.36 -12.03
C ILE A 91 20.08 -0.15 -10.52
N LYS A 92 20.21 1.10 -10.04
CA LYS A 92 20.03 1.44 -8.62
C LYS A 92 18.64 1.05 -8.13
N ALA A 93 17.60 1.42 -8.87
CA ALA A 93 16.22 1.07 -8.53
C ALA A 93 16.00 -0.45 -8.50
N LEU A 94 16.63 -1.19 -9.42
CA LEU A 94 16.55 -2.65 -9.44
C LEU A 94 17.21 -3.27 -8.21
N VAL A 95 18.40 -2.80 -7.82
CA VAL A 95 19.07 -3.25 -6.59
C VAL A 95 18.22 -2.95 -5.35
N ASP A 96 17.65 -1.76 -5.26
CA ASP A 96 16.79 -1.37 -4.14
C ASP A 96 15.52 -2.24 -4.05
N ILE A 97 14.92 -2.57 -5.20
CA ILE A 97 13.74 -3.44 -5.27
C ILE A 97 14.11 -4.88 -4.88
N GLU A 98 15.23 -5.41 -5.39
CA GLU A 98 15.70 -6.74 -5.02
C GLU A 98 16.00 -6.85 -3.53
N GLN A 99 16.59 -5.81 -2.93
CA GLN A 99 16.84 -5.76 -1.50
C GLN A 99 15.52 -5.74 -0.72
N LYS A 100 14.58 -4.87 -1.10
CA LYS A 100 13.25 -4.82 -0.47
C LYS A 100 12.49 -6.14 -0.60
N LEU A 101 12.64 -6.84 -1.73
CA LEU A 101 12.02 -8.14 -1.94
C LEU A 101 12.61 -9.19 -0.99
N LYS A 102 13.94 -9.26 -0.89
CA LYS A 102 14.63 -10.17 0.06
C LYS A 102 14.26 -9.88 1.51
N ASP A 103 14.22 -8.60 1.88
CA ASP A 103 13.84 -8.19 3.23
C ASP A 103 12.38 -8.55 3.51
N GLY A 104 11.48 -8.34 2.54
CA GLY A 104 10.07 -8.71 2.62
C GLY A 104 9.86 -10.22 2.70
N GLU A 105 10.61 -11.03 1.94
CA GLU A 105 10.58 -12.49 2.04
C GLU A 105 11.06 -12.98 3.41
N ALA A 106 12.12 -12.38 3.96
CA ALA A 106 12.62 -12.70 5.29
C ALA A 106 11.66 -12.28 6.40
N GLU A 107 10.98 -11.14 6.26
CA GLU A 107 9.93 -10.70 7.19
C GLU A 107 8.69 -11.59 7.12
N ALA A 108 8.24 -11.96 5.91
CA ALA A 108 7.14 -12.89 5.72
C ALA A 108 7.46 -14.27 6.34
N GLY A 109 8.68 -14.78 6.13
CA GLY A 109 9.13 -16.02 6.76
C GLY A 109 9.11 -15.95 8.29
N ARG A 110 9.57 -14.85 8.88
CA ARG A 110 9.51 -14.60 10.33
C ARG A 110 8.06 -14.52 10.82
N MET A 111 7.18 -13.84 10.10
CA MET A 111 5.77 -13.72 10.45
C MET A 111 5.06 -15.07 10.47
N VAL A 112 5.39 -15.95 9.51
CA VAL A 112 4.84 -17.31 9.46
C VAL A 112 5.32 -18.15 10.64
N GLU A 113 6.61 -18.10 11.00
CA GLU A 113 7.11 -18.85 12.15
C GLU A 113 6.54 -18.30 13.47
N ASP A 114 6.48 -16.97 13.63
CA ASP A 114 5.85 -16.34 14.79
C ASP A 114 4.37 -16.74 14.92
N ALA A 115 3.63 -16.76 13.82
CA ALA A 115 2.24 -17.19 13.80
C ALA A 115 2.11 -18.67 14.17
N ARG A 116 3.03 -19.53 13.71
CA ARG A 116 3.07 -20.95 14.08
C ARG A 116 3.34 -21.14 15.57
N VAL A 117 4.34 -20.46 16.12
CA VAL A 117 4.69 -20.52 17.54
C VAL A 117 3.54 -20.00 18.42
N ARG A 118 2.93 -18.88 18.04
CA ARG A 118 1.74 -18.37 18.74
C ARG A 118 0.58 -19.34 18.66
N GLY A 119 0.30 -19.90 17.49
CA GLY A 119 -0.77 -20.88 17.29
C GLY A 119 -0.60 -22.14 18.15
N GLU A 120 0.62 -22.68 18.25
CA GLU A 120 0.90 -23.82 19.14
C GLU A 120 0.71 -23.44 20.62
N LYS A 121 1.22 -22.27 21.04
CA LYS A 121 1.05 -21.79 22.41
C LYS A 121 -0.42 -21.54 22.77
N ASP A 122 -1.18 -20.94 21.87
CA ASP A 122 -2.61 -20.68 22.07
C ASP A 122 -3.40 -21.99 22.12
N LYS A 123 -3.05 -22.96 21.28
CA LYS A 123 -3.66 -24.30 21.32
C LYS A 123 -3.41 -25.00 22.66
N GLU A 124 -2.19 -24.93 23.18
CA GLU A 124 -1.86 -25.48 24.50
C GLU A 124 -2.63 -24.76 25.61
N ALA A 125 -2.62 -23.41 25.61
CA ALA A 125 -3.31 -22.60 26.59
C ALA A 125 -4.84 -22.85 26.60
N LEU A 126 -5.47 -22.90 25.42
CA LEU A 126 -6.90 -23.23 25.30
C LEU A 126 -7.21 -24.66 25.73
N GLY A 127 -6.29 -25.60 25.52
CA GLY A 127 -6.41 -26.98 26.00
C GLY A 127 -6.40 -27.04 27.53
N GLU A 128 -5.45 -26.36 28.17
CA GLU A 128 -5.35 -26.29 29.63
C GLU A 128 -6.54 -25.55 30.25
N GLU A 129 -6.94 -24.41 29.68
CA GLU A 129 -8.10 -23.64 30.14
C GLU A 129 -9.39 -24.45 29.99
N GLY A 130 -9.58 -25.12 28.86
CA GLY A 130 -10.71 -26.01 28.64
C GLY A 130 -10.77 -27.15 29.66
N ALA A 131 -9.62 -27.77 29.98
CA ALA A 131 -9.55 -28.80 31.00
C ALA A 131 -9.93 -28.27 32.40
N ARG A 132 -9.46 -27.06 32.76
CA ARG A 132 -9.84 -26.40 34.03
C ARG A 132 -11.33 -26.10 34.09
N ILE A 133 -11.90 -25.53 33.03
CA ILE A 133 -13.34 -25.22 32.95
C ILE A 133 -14.17 -26.50 33.13
N VAL A 134 -13.78 -27.60 32.49
CA VAL A 134 -14.46 -28.89 32.66
C VAL A 134 -14.39 -29.37 34.12
N GLN A 135 -13.23 -29.27 34.77
CA GLN A 135 -13.09 -29.63 36.18
C GLN A 135 -13.96 -28.76 37.09
N ASP A 136 -13.98 -27.45 36.85
CA ASP A 136 -14.78 -26.51 37.62
C ASP A 136 -16.28 -26.76 37.46
N ILE A 137 -16.75 -27.02 36.23
CA ILE A 137 -18.13 -27.40 35.95
C ILE A 137 -18.50 -28.71 36.68
N GLN A 138 -17.62 -29.71 36.66
CA GLN A 138 -17.87 -30.97 37.37
C GLN A 138 -17.92 -30.77 38.89
N ALA A 139 -17.03 -29.95 39.45
CA ALA A 139 -17.03 -29.63 40.87
C ALA A 139 -18.31 -28.88 41.27
N GLN A 140 -18.72 -27.89 40.48
CA GLN A 140 -19.94 -27.13 40.72
C GLN A 140 -21.19 -27.99 40.56
N ALA A 141 -21.24 -28.88 39.57
CA ALA A 141 -22.33 -29.82 39.39
C ALA A 141 -22.45 -30.79 40.57
N LYS A 142 -21.33 -31.34 41.07
CA LYS A 142 -21.33 -32.20 42.27
C LYS A 142 -21.85 -31.46 43.50
N SER A 143 -21.34 -30.26 43.76
CA SER A 143 -21.80 -29.43 44.88
C SER A 143 -23.29 -29.08 44.76
N GLY A 144 -23.77 -28.78 43.54
CA GLY A 144 -25.18 -28.55 43.27
C GLY A 144 -26.04 -29.78 43.55
N ILE A 145 -25.61 -30.96 43.10
CA ILE A 145 -26.31 -32.23 43.37
C ILE A 145 -26.38 -32.50 44.88
N GLU A 146 -25.27 -32.35 45.60
CA GLU A 146 -25.24 -32.56 47.05
C GLU A 146 -26.21 -31.62 47.78
N MET A 147 -26.25 -30.35 47.39
CA MET A 147 -27.17 -29.37 47.96
C MET A 147 -28.64 -29.72 47.68
N GLU A 148 -28.98 -30.13 46.46
CA GLU A 148 -30.35 -30.52 46.09
C GLU A 148 -30.76 -31.84 46.76
N VAL A 149 -29.84 -32.79 46.92
CA VAL A 149 -30.09 -34.03 47.68
C VAL A 149 -30.39 -33.70 49.14
N GLU A 150 -29.65 -32.78 49.76
CA GLU A 150 -29.86 -32.42 51.15
C GLU A 150 -31.19 -31.66 51.36
N LYS A 151 -31.54 -30.78 50.42
CA LYS A 151 -32.88 -30.15 50.38
C LYS A 151 -33.99 -31.17 50.25
N ALA A 152 -33.85 -32.15 49.34
CA ALA A 152 -34.85 -33.20 49.12
C ALA A 152 -35.02 -34.09 50.37
N LYS A 153 -33.93 -34.47 51.03
CA LYS A 153 -33.98 -35.20 52.30
C LYS A 153 -34.70 -34.41 53.39
N THR A 154 -34.38 -33.13 53.52
CA THR A 154 -35.01 -32.25 54.52
C THR A 154 -36.51 -32.12 54.24
N ALA A 155 -36.90 -31.89 52.99
CA ALA A 155 -38.30 -31.83 52.58
C ALA A 155 -39.05 -33.14 52.89
N LEU A 156 -38.46 -34.29 52.56
CA LEU A 156 -39.04 -35.60 52.83
C LEU A 156 -39.19 -35.86 54.33
N SER A 157 -38.21 -35.45 55.14
CA SER A 157 -38.27 -35.59 56.61
C SER A 157 -39.41 -34.75 57.21
N VAL A 158 -39.63 -33.54 56.68
CA VAL A 158 -40.74 -32.67 57.10
C VAL A 158 -42.08 -33.30 56.71
N GLU A 159 -42.22 -33.76 55.47
CA GLU A 159 -43.44 -34.41 54.98
C GLU A 159 -43.77 -35.68 55.76
N ALA A 160 -42.76 -36.53 56.03
CA ALA A 160 -42.93 -37.74 56.85
C ALA A 160 -43.35 -37.40 58.29
N SER A 161 -42.81 -36.33 58.87
CA SER A 161 -43.18 -35.88 60.22
C SER A 161 -44.64 -35.39 60.27
N LEU A 162 -45.08 -34.65 59.25
CA LEU A 162 -46.46 -34.20 59.13
C LEU A 162 -47.42 -35.38 58.96
N LEU A 163 -47.08 -36.36 58.13
CA LEU A 163 -47.90 -37.56 57.93
C LEU A 163 -47.99 -38.41 59.21
N ALA A 164 -46.89 -38.51 59.96
CA ALA A 164 -46.88 -39.21 61.25
C ALA A 164 -47.76 -38.50 62.29
N ILE A 165 -47.75 -37.16 62.34
CA ILE A 165 -48.64 -36.37 63.20
C ILE A 165 -50.10 -36.58 62.78
N ASP A 166 -50.43 -36.53 61.50
CA ASP A 166 -51.79 -36.75 61.00
C ASP A 166 -52.31 -38.16 61.34
N LEU A 167 -51.48 -39.19 61.16
CA LEU A 167 -51.82 -40.56 61.55
C LEU A 167 -51.99 -40.71 63.07
N ALA A 168 -51.14 -40.06 63.86
CA ALA A 168 -51.25 -40.04 65.31
C ALA A 168 -52.54 -39.32 65.76
N GLU A 169 -52.89 -38.19 65.16
CA GLU A 169 -54.16 -37.49 65.41
C GLU A 169 -55.37 -38.36 65.06
N GLY A 170 -55.35 -39.02 63.90
CA GLY A 170 -56.40 -39.96 63.49
C GLY A 170 -56.55 -41.12 64.47
N THR A 171 -55.44 -41.74 64.87
CA THR A 171 -55.42 -42.86 65.83
C THR A 171 -55.90 -42.43 67.22
N ILE A 172 -55.48 -41.25 67.70
CA ILE A 172 -55.92 -40.69 68.99
C ILE A 172 -57.43 -40.43 68.94
N LYS A 173 -57.95 -39.79 67.88
CA LYS A 173 -59.39 -39.54 67.73
C LYS A 173 -60.21 -40.84 67.74
N GLU A 174 -59.70 -41.91 67.12
CA GLU A 174 -60.40 -43.19 67.04
C GLU A 174 -60.38 -43.98 68.37
N LYS A 175 -59.30 -43.87 69.16
CA LYS A 175 -59.11 -44.66 70.40
C LYS A 175 -59.40 -43.92 71.71
N MET A 176 -59.76 -42.63 71.68
CA MET A 176 -59.97 -41.83 72.89
C MET A 176 -61.28 -42.22 73.62
N ASP A 177 -61.16 -42.66 74.88
CA ASP A 177 -62.29 -42.95 75.77
C ASP A 177 -62.51 -41.82 76.82
N LYS A 178 -63.67 -41.77 77.47
CA LYS A 178 -64.03 -40.77 78.50
C LYS A 178 -63.01 -40.71 79.65
N LYS A 179 -62.42 -41.85 80.04
CA LYS A 179 -61.38 -41.92 81.07
C LYS A 179 -60.08 -41.23 80.66
N ASP A 180 -59.71 -41.30 79.38
CA ASP A 180 -58.51 -40.62 78.89
C ASP A 180 -58.71 -39.11 78.83
N HIS A 181 -59.92 -38.65 78.50
CA HIS A 181 -60.26 -37.22 78.52
C HIS A 181 -60.17 -36.61 79.94
N GLU A 182 -60.70 -37.31 80.96
CA GLU A 182 -60.58 -36.89 82.36
C GLU A 182 -59.13 -36.89 82.86
N ARG A 183 -58.31 -37.86 82.43
CA ARG A 183 -56.88 -37.91 82.76
C ARG A 183 -56.12 -36.72 82.16
N ILE A 184 -56.35 -36.39 80.89
CA ILE A 184 -55.73 -35.23 80.23
C ILE A 184 -56.12 -33.93 80.92
N MET A 185 -57.39 -33.78 81.31
CA MET A 185 -57.86 -32.61 82.07
C MET A 185 -57.15 -32.48 83.42
N LYS A 186 -56.97 -33.59 84.15
CA LYS A 186 -56.26 -33.61 85.43
C LYS A 186 -54.77 -33.28 85.27
N ASP A 187 -54.12 -33.80 84.23
CA ASP A 187 -52.71 -33.50 83.92
C ASP A 187 -52.50 -32.05 83.48
N TYR A 188 -53.44 -31.46 82.72
CA TYR A 188 -53.39 -30.04 82.36
C TYR A 188 -53.53 -29.13 83.59
N ILE A 189 -54.47 -29.45 84.49
CA ILE A 189 -54.69 -28.68 85.73
C ILE A 189 -53.47 -28.79 86.66
N SER A 190 -52.83 -29.96 86.76
CA SER A 190 -51.63 -30.12 87.58
C SER A 190 -50.37 -29.50 86.94
N GLY A 191 -50.22 -29.53 85.61
CA GLY A 191 -49.11 -28.93 84.89
C GLY A 191 -49.15 -27.40 84.83
N VAL A 192 -50.36 -26.81 84.78
CA VAL A 192 -50.55 -25.35 84.84
C VAL A 192 -50.58 -24.85 86.30
N GLY A 193 -51.03 -25.67 87.24
CA GLY A 193 -51.00 -25.37 88.68
C GLY A 193 -49.63 -25.56 89.36
N GLY A 194 -48.67 -26.18 88.67
CA GLY A 194 -47.35 -26.56 89.21
C GLY A 194 -46.19 -25.60 88.92
N LYS A 195 -46.42 -24.42 88.32
CA LYS A 195 -45.37 -23.38 88.22
C LYS A 195 -45.43 -22.42 89.43
N LYS A 196 -44.95 -22.92 90.57
CA LYS A 196 -44.19 -22.18 91.59
C LYS A 196 -43.13 -23.12 92.15
#